data_AF-A0A259JY32-F1
#
_entry.id   AF-A0A259JY32-F1
#
_cell.length_a   1.000
_cell.length_b   1.000
_cell.length_c   1.000
_cell.angle_alpha   90.00
_cell.angle_beta   90.00
_cell.angle_gamma   90.00
#
_symmetry.space_group_name_H-M   'P 1'
#
loop_
_entity.id
_entity.type
_entity.pdbx_description
1 polymer ?
#
loop_
_entity_poly.entity_id
_entity_poly.type
_entity_poly.pdbx_seq_one_letter_code
_entity_poly.pdbx_strand_id
1 'polypeptide(L)'
;MLKRTLIAVLLVALVGGGLFWFSLSKDERNLLAHMPTDRNVLFWSQDQRDAAFRTLDAIPILAKARVIEAGDTVYPLPQGEPLDLDVADYMRSQRTAALVIVHDGKVVLEEYGLDFGPEGKWTSFSVAKSLTSTMVGAAVKEGHIRSLDDKVSQYIKGLEGSEYDNVTVRQLLTMTSGVRWNEDYEDPKSDVARFNEHQAEDGLDVTVSYMRTLGREAPAGEKWVYKTGETNLIGVLVSEATGKPLAQYLSEKVWAPFGMEQDATWLLGSTGREISGCCVQAATRDMARFGLFMLGGGVAGGEEVLPEGWIAEATTRQAEFGAPGKAYGYQWWTYDDGTYAAQGIFGQGIFIDPQRKLVIVSNANWAHGARDPQATEARENFYREVQQGYVGYVAGDSTSGQRALYELGMTGIPVVNVNNNCS
;
A
#
# COMPACT_ATOMS: atom_id res chain seq x y z
N MET A 1 32.80 31.43 -42.26
CA MET A 1 31.33 31.23 -42.16
C MET A 1 30.97 30.11 -41.18
N LEU A 2 31.54 28.91 -41.31
CA LEU A 2 31.21 27.73 -40.49
C LEU A 2 31.23 27.96 -38.96
N LYS A 3 32.23 28.69 -38.42
CA LYS A 3 32.32 28.99 -36.99
C LYS A 3 31.18 29.86 -36.45
N ARG A 4 30.68 30.83 -37.23
CA ARG A 4 29.59 31.73 -36.80
C ARG A 4 28.24 31.00 -36.81
N THR A 5 28.04 30.12 -37.79
CA THR A 5 26.85 29.25 -37.84
C THR A 5 26.84 28.24 -36.70
N LEU A 6 27.99 27.64 -36.37
CA LEU A 6 28.11 26.71 -35.23
C LEU A 6 27.81 27.40 -33.89
N ILE A 7 28.33 28.62 -33.68
CA ILE A 7 28.07 29.42 -32.48
C ILE A 7 26.59 29.80 -32.38
N ALA A 8 25.95 30.18 -33.50
CA ALA A 8 24.52 30.50 -33.52
C ALA A 8 23.65 29.28 -33.21
N VAL A 9 23.98 28.10 -33.75
CA VAL A 9 23.27 26.85 -33.44
C VAL A 9 23.45 26.46 -31.98
N LEU A 10 24.66 26.58 -31.41
CA LEU A 10 24.91 26.32 -30.00
C LEU A 10 24.15 27.28 -29.08
N LEU A 11 24.07 28.58 -29.44
CA LEU A 11 23.29 29.57 -28.69
C LEU A 11 21.79 29.26 -28.76
N VAL A 12 21.26 28.90 -29.92
CA VAL A 12 19.85 28.51 -30.06
C VAL A 12 19.55 27.24 -29.28
N ALA A 13 20.45 26.26 -29.29
CA ALA A 13 20.31 25.03 -28.50
C ALA A 13 20.40 25.30 -26.99
N LEU A 14 21.28 26.21 -26.55
CA LEU A 14 21.40 26.63 -25.15
C LEU A 14 20.18 27.42 -24.67
N VAL A 15 19.67 28.35 -25.48
CA VAL A 15 18.47 29.12 -25.16
C VAL A 15 17.23 28.23 -25.21
N GLY A 16 17.11 27.37 -26.22
CA GLY A 16 16.01 26.39 -26.33
C GLY A 16 16.04 25.37 -25.18
N GLY A 17 17.22 24.86 -24.83
CA GLY A 17 17.41 23.96 -23.68
C GLY A 17 17.12 24.65 -22.35
N GLY A 18 17.53 25.91 -22.18
CA GLY A 18 17.21 26.72 -21.01
C GLY A 18 15.71 26.99 -20.86
N LEU A 19 15.06 27.44 -21.93
CA LEU A 19 13.60 27.68 -21.94
C LEU A 19 12.81 26.39 -21.70
N PHE A 20 13.24 25.27 -22.28
CA PHE A 20 12.66 23.96 -22.00
C PHE A 20 12.82 23.58 -20.52
N TRP A 21 14.03 23.70 -19.96
CA TRP A 21 14.28 23.42 -18.54
C TRP A 21 13.41 24.26 -17.60
N PHE A 22 13.22 25.55 -17.88
CA PHE A 22 12.36 26.41 -17.06
C PHE A 22 10.85 26.20 -17.27
N SER A 23 10.44 25.53 -18.36
CA SER A 23 9.04 25.17 -18.59
C SER A 23 8.60 23.91 -17.83
N LEU A 24 9.56 23.08 -17.41
CA LEU A 24 9.30 21.87 -16.64
C LEU A 24 8.96 22.19 -15.18
N SER A 25 8.03 21.43 -14.62
CA SER A 25 7.74 21.40 -13.18
C SER A 25 9.00 21.06 -12.36
N LYS A 26 8.94 21.31 -11.06
CA LYS A 26 10.05 20.96 -10.15
C LYS A 26 10.32 19.45 -10.17
N ASP A 27 9.27 18.65 -10.18
CA ASP A 27 9.37 17.19 -10.21
C ASP A 27 9.97 16.69 -11.53
N GLU A 28 9.55 17.24 -12.67
CA GLU A 28 10.13 16.88 -13.97
C GLU A 28 11.63 17.23 -14.06
N ARG A 29 12.05 18.38 -13.52
CA ARG A 29 13.47 18.76 -13.47
C ARG A 29 14.29 17.84 -12.56
N ASN A 30 13.79 17.55 -11.36
CA ASN A 30 14.44 16.63 -10.44
C ASN A 30 14.57 15.23 -11.05
N LEU A 31 13.53 14.79 -11.75
CA LEU A 31 13.50 13.51 -12.44
C LEU A 31 14.48 13.45 -13.61
N LEU A 32 14.63 14.51 -14.39
CA LEU A 32 15.67 14.57 -15.43
C LEU A 32 17.09 14.54 -14.83
N ALA A 33 17.30 15.16 -13.68
CA ALA A 33 18.60 15.18 -13.00
C ALA A 33 18.97 13.81 -12.38
N HIS A 34 17.96 13.04 -11.97
CA HIS A 34 18.12 11.75 -11.28
C HIS A 34 17.37 10.62 -12.00
N MET A 35 17.35 10.64 -13.33
CA MET A 35 16.57 9.70 -14.11
C MET A 35 16.99 8.25 -13.80
N PRO A 36 16.04 7.36 -13.48
CA PRO A 36 16.37 5.95 -13.31
C PRO A 36 16.94 5.33 -14.58
N THR A 37 17.90 4.42 -14.42
CA THR A 37 18.61 3.78 -15.55
C THR A 37 17.93 2.51 -16.06
N ASP A 38 16.98 1.98 -15.30
CA ASP A 38 16.26 0.75 -15.57
C ASP A 38 14.88 0.78 -14.87
N ARG A 39 14.10 -0.30 -14.98
CA ARG A 39 12.77 -0.44 -14.38
C ARG A 39 12.79 -1.11 -13.01
N ASN A 40 13.98 -1.50 -12.51
CA ASN A 40 14.14 -2.30 -11.31
C ASN A 40 14.33 -1.39 -10.08
N VAL A 41 13.20 -0.84 -9.63
CA VAL A 41 13.08 0.13 -8.52
C VAL A 41 13.76 -0.31 -7.22
N LEU A 42 13.97 -1.61 -7.02
CA LEU A 42 14.62 -2.18 -5.84
C LEU A 42 16.09 -1.75 -5.71
N PHE A 43 16.76 -1.46 -6.83
CA PHE A 43 18.19 -1.17 -6.88
C PHE A 43 18.52 0.30 -7.17
N TRP A 44 17.50 1.16 -7.25
CA TRP A 44 17.69 2.59 -7.46
C TRP A 44 18.32 3.26 -6.24
N SER A 45 19.18 4.25 -6.50
CA SER A 45 19.71 5.12 -5.45
C SER A 45 18.57 5.86 -4.74
N GLN A 46 18.84 6.36 -3.53
CA GLN A 46 17.85 7.12 -2.78
C GLN A 46 17.35 8.36 -3.56
N ASP A 47 18.26 9.09 -4.21
CA ASP A 47 17.91 10.28 -5.00
C ASP A 47 17.05 9.92 -6.22
N GLN A 48 17.34 8.80 -6.89
CA GLN A 48 16.50 8.29 -7.98
C GLN A 48 15.09 7.96 -7.47
N ARG A 49 14.98 7.34 -6.29
CA ARG A 49 13.69 7.02 -5.65
C ARG A 49 12.93 8.28 -5.24
N ASP A 50 13.58 9.27 -4.61
CA ASP A 50 12.95 10.54 -4.22
C ASP A 50 12.32 11.27 -5.42
N ALA A 51 12.99 11.22 -6.56
CA ALA A 51 12.52 11.82 -7.80
C ALA A 51 11.43 10.98 -8.48
N ALA A 52 11.56 9.65 -8.49
CA ALA A 52 10.72 8.78 -9.31
C ALA A 52 9.43 8.31 -8.61
N PHE A 53 9.41 8.12 -7.29
CA PHE A 53 8.24 7.56 -6.57
C PHE A 53 6.96 8.39 -6.73
N ARG A 54 7.12 9.68 -7.00
CA ARG A 54 6.04 10.64 -7.26
C ARG A 54 5.51 10.64 -8.70
N THR A 55 6.22 10.00 -9.63
CA THR A 55 6.01 10.18 -11.09
C THR A 55 6.25 8.89 -11.89
N LEU A 56 6.13 7.70 -11.29
CA LEU A 56 6.34 6.43 -12.01
C LEU A 56 5.40 6.24 -13.20
N ASP A 57 4.19 6.78 -13.12
CA ASP A 57 3.15 6.79 -14.15
C ASP A 57 3.32 7.90 -15.18
N ALA A 58 4.05 8.97 -14.85
CA ALA A 58 4.30 10.09 -15.75
C ALA A 58 5.42 9.81 -16.77
N ILE A 59 6.19 8.72 -16.60
CA ILE A 59 7.26 8.34 -17.53
C ILE A 59 6.88 7.05 -18.27
N PRO A 60 6.39 7.16 -19.52
CA PRO A 60 6.01 5.98 -20.32
C PRO A 60 7.15 4.98 -20.54
N ILE A 61 8.40 5.43 -20.46
CA ILE A 61 9.60 4.57 -20.56
C ILE A 61 9.74 3.69 -19.31
N LEU A 62 9.36 4.19 -18.12
CA LEU A 62 9.42 3.42 -16.88
C LEU A 62 8.22 2.47 -16.76
N ALA A 63 7.01 2.98 -17.00
CA ALA A 63 5.81 2.18 -16.99
C ALA A 63 4.68 2.82 -17.79
N LYS A 64 3.84 1.98 -18.40
CA LYS A 64 2.49 2.39 -18.77
C LYS A 64 1.62 2.29 -17.53
N ALA A 65 0.60 3.13 -17.45
CA ALA A 65 -0.38 3.07 -16.37
C ALA A 65 -1.80 3.13 -16.93
N ARG A 66 -2.76 2.60 -16.17
CA ARG A 66 -4.19 2.78 -16.42
C ARG A 66 -4.78 3.68 -15.33
N VAL A 67 -5.65 4.60 -15.71
CA VAL A 67 -6.30 5.51 -14.76
C VAL A 67 -7.33 4.74 -13.95
N ILE A 68 -7.40 5.07 -12.65
CA ILE A 68 -8.49 4.72 -11.74
C ILE A 68 -9.25 6.02 -11.55
N GLU A 69 -10.35 6.18 -12.29
CA GLU A 69 -11.11 7.43 -12.32
C GLU A 69 -11.75 7.71 -10.95
N ALA A 70 -11.67 8.95 -10.49
CA ALA A 70 -12.47 9.47 -9.38
C ALA A 70 -13.93 9.70 -9.82
N GLY A 71 -14.81 9.80 -8.83
CA GLY A 71 -16.21 10.13 -9.04
C GLY A 71 -16.46 11.63 -8.93
N ASP A 72 -17.72 12.04 -9.18
CA ASP A 72 -18.13 13.45 -9.05
C ASP A 72 -18.29 13.91 -7.59
N THR A 73 -18.31 12.98 -6.65
CA THR A 73 -18.49 13.25 -5.22
C THR A 73 -17.27 12.85 -4.44
N VAL A 74 -16.84 13.71 -3.51
CA VAL A 74 -15.68 13.45 -2.66
C VAL A 74 -16.14 13.13 -1.24
N TYR A 75 -15.66 12.02 -0.68
CA TYR A 75 -15.82 11.69 0.72
C TYR A 75 -15.13 12.76 1.56
N PRO A 76 -15.85 13.43 2.48
CA PRO A 76 -15.28 14.55 3.21
C PRO A 76 -14.18 14.06 4.17
N LEU A 77 -13.06 14.79 4.18
CA LEU A 77 -11.99 14.67 5.18
C LEU A 77 -11.92 15.98 5.99
N PRO A 78 -12.91 16.26 6.85
CA PRO A 78 -12.93 17.48 7.64
C PRO A 78 -11.77 17.51 8.63
N GLN A 79 -11.31 18.71 9.00
CA GLN A 79 -10.32 18.89 10.05
C GLN A 79 -10.95 18.62 11.43
N GLY A 80 -10.21 17.93 12.29
CA GLY A 80 -10.55 17.65 13.68
C GLY A 80 -9.73 18.50 14.65
N GLU A 81 -9.85 18.17 15.94
CA GLU A 81 -8.94 18.73 16.94
C GLU A 81 -7.52 18.20 16.67
N PRO A 82 -6.50 19.07 16.53
CA PRO A 82 -5.15 18.65 16.24
C PRO A 82 -4.61 17.68 17.30
N LEU A 83 -3.94 16.63 16.85
CA LEU A 83 -3.16 15.76 17.73
C LEU A 83 -1.88 16.50 18.12
N ASP A 84 -1.70 16.79 19.42
CA ASP A 84 -0.47 17.39 19.95
C ASP A 84 0.66 16.35 20.00
N LEU A 85 1.29 16.14 18.86
CA LEU A 85 2.40 15.20 18.66
C LEU A 85 3.43 15.81 17.71
N ASP A 86 4.67 15.99 18.18
CA ASP A 86 5.77 16.42 17.32
C ASP A 86 6.25 15.24 16.46
N VAL A 87 5.91 15.29 15.17
CA VAL A 87 6.28 14.24 14.21
C VAL A 87 7.54 14.57 13.42
N ALA A 88 8.19 15.71 13.67
CA ALA A 88 9.27 16.20 12.81
C ALA A 88 10.49 15.27 12.81
N ASP A 89 10.89 14.77 13.99
CA ASP A 89 11.98 13.79 14.11
C ASP A 89 11.61 12.44 13.50
N TYR A 90 10.38 11.98 13.73
CA TYR A 90 9.86 10.75 13.13
C TYR A 90 9.91 10.84 11.59
N MET A 91 9.33 11.89 11.00
CA MET A 91 9.29 12.09 9.56
C MET A 91 10.68 12.18 8.95
N ARG A 92 11.64 12.87 9.60
CA ARG A 92 13.04 12.91 9.16
C ARG A 92 13.68 11.52 9.17
N SER A 93 13.56 10.80 10.27
CA SER A 93 14.18 9.47 10.42
C SER A 93 13.60 8.44 9.44
N GLN A 94 12.29 8.51 9.20
CA GLN A 94 11.58 7.63 8.28
C GLN A 94 11.63 8.10 6.83
N ARG A 95 12.20 9.28 6.54
CA ARG A 95 12.14 9.93 5.22
C ARG A 95 10.70 9.94 4.67
N THR A 96 9.80 10.45 5.49
CA THR A 96 8.37 10.50 5.20
C THR A 96 8.08 11.62 4.19
N ALA A 97 7.43 11.27 3.08
CA ALA A 97 6.91 12.21 2.09
C ALA A 97 5.55 12.79 2.52
N ALA A 98 4.70 11.97 3.13
CA ALA A 98 3.42 12.41 3.67
C ALA A 98 3.00 11.54 4.86
N LEU A 99 2.38 12.18 5.85
CA LEU A 99 1.77 11.55 7.00
C LEU A 99 0.37 12.15 7.19
N VAL A 100 -0.66 11.32 7.16
CA VAL A 100 -2.05 11.72 7.41
C VAL A 100 -2.61 10.83 8.52
N ILE A 101 -3.08 11.43 9.59
CA ILE A 101 -3.76 10.75 10.70
C ILE A 101 -5.21 11.20 10.71
N VAL A 102 -6.13 10.24 10.70
CA VAL A 102 -7.56 10.45 10.78
C VAL A 102 -8.10 9.77 12.02
N HIS A 103 -8.83 10.50 12.85
CA HIS A 103 -9.52 9.98 14.04
C HIS A 103 -11.00 10.38 13.99
N ASP A 104 -11.89 9.41 14.20
CA ASP A 104 -13.35 9.56 14.12
C ASP A 104 -13.80 10.28 12.82
N GLY A 105 -13.17 9.91 11.70
CA GLY A 105 -13.46 10.46 10.38
C GLY A 105 -12.92 11.88 10.12
N LYS A 106 -12.11 12.44 11.02
CA LYS A 106 -11.53 13.79 10.89
C LYS A 106 -10.02 13.76 10.83
N VAL A 107 -9.42 14.59 9.98
CA VAL A 107 -7.96 14.77 9.91
C VAL A 107 -7.48 15.50 11.16
N VAL A 108 -6.62 14.86 11.94
CA VAL A 108 -6.09 15.36 13.21
C VAL A 108 -4.60 15.68 13.13
N LEU A 109 -3.91 15.15 12.11
CA LEU A 109 -2.55 15.52 11.75
C LEU A 109 -2.35 15.29 10.25
N GLU A 110 -1.74 16.24 9.57
CA GLU A 110 -1.39 16.15 8.16
C GLU A 110 -0.09 16.91 7.92
N GLU A 111 0.98 16.19 7.60
CA GLU A 111 2.32 16.76 7.41
C GLU A 111 3.00 16.18 6.17
N TYR A 112 3.80 17.01 5.50
CA TYR A 112 4.46 16.68 4.24
C TYR A 112 5.97 16.90 4.32
N GLY A 113 6.72 16.02 3.66
CA GLY A 113 8.18 16.04 3.59
C GLY A 113 8.69 15.73 2.20
N LEU A 114 10.02 15.73 2.03
CA LEU A 114 10.67 15.43 0.75
C LEU A 114 10.17 16.27 -0.44
N ASP A 115 9.80 17.54 -0.22
CA ASP A 115 9.20 18.40 -1.25
C ASP A 115 7.94 17.78 -1.91
N PHE A 116 7.21 16.93 -1.20
CA PHE A 116 5.91 16.40 -1.62
C PHE A 116 4.77 17.27 -1.05
N GLY A 117 3.57 17.17 -1.62
CA GLY A 117 2.42 17.97 -1.21
C GLY A 117 1.09 17.27 -1.45
N PRO A 118 -0.03 17.87 -1.03
CA PRO A 118 -1.36 17.25 -1.03
C PRO A 118 -1.90 16.90 -2.43
N GLU A 119 -1.47 17.64 -3.45
CA GLU A 119 -1.85 17.42 -4.86
C GLU A 119 -1.01 16.32 -5.53
N GLY A 120 0.02 15.81 -4.85
CA GLY A 120 0.93 14.82 -5.41
C GLY A 120 0.39 13.40 -5.29
N LYS A 121 0.87 12.52 -6.18
CA LYS A 121 0.67 11.06 -6.07
C LYS A 121 1.96 10.39 -5.67
N TRP A 122 1.85 9.29 -4.95
CA TRP A 122 3.00 8.49 -4.53
C TRP A 122 2.72 7.01 -4.73
N THR A 123 3.75 6.24 -5.04
CA THR A 123 3.62 4.80 -5.26
C THR A 123 3.31 4.06 -3.96
N SER A 124 2.24 3.29 -3.98
CA SER A 124 1.77 2.47 -2.85
C SER A 124 2.66 1.27 -2.54
N PHE A 125 3.46 0.81 -3.51
CA PHE A 125 4.06 -0.52 -3.47
C PHE A 125 3.04 -1.59 -3.03
N SER A 126 3.40 -2.44 -2.07
CA SER A 126 2.56 -3.53 -1.59
C SER A 126 1.29 -3.10 -0.84
N VAL A 127 1.06 -1.80 -0.56
CA VAL A 127 -0.27 -1.36 -0.09
C VAL A 127 -1.35 -1.71 -1.13
N ALA A 128 -1.01 -1.72 -2.42
CA ALA A 128 -1.89 -2.16 -3.50
C ALA A 128 -2.47 -3.57 -3.31
N LYS A 129 -1.76 -4.46 -2.59
CA LYS A 129 -2.25 -5.83 -2.34
C LYS A 129 -3.58 -5.86 -1.61
N SER A 130 -3.76 -4.95 -0.66
CA SER A 130 -4.97 -4.83 0.14
C SER A 130 -6.14 -4.26 -0.68
N LEU A 131 -5.86 -3.37 -1.65
CA LEU A 131 -6.84 -2.91 -2.65
C LEU A 131 -7.24 -4.07 -3.57
N THR A 132 -6.27 -4.84 -4.07
CA THR A 132 -6.51 -6.03 -4.90
C THR A 132 -7.36 -7.09 -4.18
N SER A 133 -7.07 -7.36 -2.90
CA SER A 133 -7.90 -8.24 -2.07
C SER A 133 -9.34 -7.76 -1.95
N THR A 134 -9.53 -6.46 -1.75
CA THR A 134 -10.87 -5.85 -1.70
C THR A 134 -11.65 -6.12 -2.99
N MET A 135 -10.99 -6.15 -4.15
CA MET A 135 -11.63 -6.47 -5.42
C MET A 135 -12.03 -7.95 -5.56
N VAL A 136 -11.33 -8.86 -4.87
CA VAL A 136 -11.79 -10.26 -4.77
C VAL A 136 -13.10 -10.30 -3.98
N GLY A 137 -13.19 -9.57 -2.87
CA GLY A 137 -14.42 -9.46 -2.10
C GLY A 137 -15.58 -8.94 -2.94
N ALA A 138 -15.38 -7.84 -3.67
CA ALA A 138 -16.39 -7.31 -4.60
C ALA A 138 -16.82 -8.36 -5.65
N ALA A 139 -15.86 -9.04 -6.27
CA ALA A 139 -16.15 -10.06 -7.27
C ALA A 139 -16.88 -11.29 -6.68
N VAL A 140 -16.66 -11.62 -5.41
CA VAL A 140 -17.44 -12.64 -4.69
C VAL A 140 -18.86 -12.15 -4.42
N LYS A 141 -19.04 -10.92 -3.93
CA LYS A 141 -20.37 -10.31 -3.67
C LYS A 141 -21.24 -10.31 -4.94
N GLU A 142 -20.63 -10.04 -6.09
CA GLU A 142 -21.31 -10.00 -7.39
C GLU A 142 -21.45 -11.37 -8.06
N GLY A 143 -20.89 -12.43 -7.48
CA GLY A 143 -20.97 -13.79 -8.00
C GLY A 143 -20.05 -14.09 -9.20
N HIS A 144 -19.13 -13.17 -9.53
CA HIS A 144 -18.06 -13.41 -10.51
C HIS A 144 -17.06 -14.47 -10.03
N ILE A 145 -16.82 -14.53 -8.72
CA ILE A 145 -16.10 -15.61 -8.05
C ILE A 145 -17.09 -16.30 -7.12
N ARG A 146 -17.34 -17.60 -7.32
CA ARG A 146 -18.42 -18.30 -6.60
C ARG A 146 -18.05 -18.61 -5.16
N SER A 147 -16.80 -19.01 -4.92
CA SER A 147 -16.32 -19.36 -3.58
C SER A 147 -14.82 -19.09 -3.45
N LEU A 148 -14.38 -18.78 -2.22
CA LEU A 148 -12.96 -18.73 -1.89
C LEU A 148 -12.29 -20.12 -1.93
N ASP A 149 -13.07 -21.20 -1.89
CA ASP A 149 -12.55 -22.56 -1.97
C ASP A 149 -12.46 -23.08 -3.42
N ASP A 150 -12.91 -22.28 -4.39
CA ASP A 150 -12.70 -22.58 -5.80
C ASP A 150 -11.21 -22.59 -6.14
N LYS A 151 -10.83 -23.41 -7.12
CA LYS A 151 -9.45 -23.46 -7.61
C LYS A 151 -9.16 -22.25 -8.49
N VAL A 152 -7.99 -21.66 -8.33
CA VAL A 152 -7.60 -20.47 -9.11
C VAL A 152 -7.52 -20.75 -10.61
N SER A 153 -7.21 -22.00 -11.01
CA SER A 153 -7.23 -22.44 -12.42
C SER A 153 -8.62 -22.49 -13.04
N GLN A 154 -9.70 -22.47 -12.24
CA GLN A 154 -11.06 -22.33 -12.80
C GLN A 154 -11.31 -20.94 -13.40
N TYR A 155 -10.54 -19.94 -12.95
CA TYR A 155 -10.70 -18.55 -13.34
C TYR A 155 -9.55 -18.05 -14.22
N ILE A 156 -8.33 -18.51 -13.94
CA ILE A 156 -7.11 -18.05 -14.62
C ILE A 156 -6.69 -19.07 -15.67
N LYS A 157 -6.79 -18.70 -16.94
CA LYS A 157 -6.34 -19.53 -18.06
C LYS A 157 -4.82 -19.77 -18.00
N GLY A 158 -4.39 -21.02 -18.16
CA GLY A 158 -2.97 -21.39 -18.30
C GLY A 158 -2.32 -21.87 -16.99
N LEU A 159 -3.06 -21.89 -15.89
CA LEU A 159 -2.60 -22.49 -14.64
C LEU A 159 -2.90 -23.99 -14.54
N GLU A 160 -3.71 -24.56 -15.43
CA GLU A 160 -3.98 -25.99 -15.45
C GLU A 160 -2.68 -26.80 -15.61
N GLY A 161 -2.51 -27.84 -14.79
CA GLY A 161 -1.32 -28.67 -14.73
C GLY A 161 -0.09 -28.02 -14.06
N SER A 162 -0.17 -26.75 -13.65
CA SER A 162 0.87 -26.11 -12.84
C SER A 162 0.70 -26.39 -11.35
N GLU A 163 1.65 -25.96 -10.53
CA GLU A 163 1.51 -26.05 -9.07
C GLU A 163 0.32 -25.24 -8.52
N TYR A 164 -0.20 -24.27 -9.28
CA TYR A 164 -1.36 -23.49 -8.89
C TYR A 164 -2.71 -24.17 -9.20
N ASP A 165 -2.72 -25.27 -9.97
CA ASP A 165 -3.98 -25.89 -10.45
C ASP A 165 -4.92 -26.31 -9.30
N ASN A 166 -4.34 -26.71 -8.17
CA ASN A 166 -5.12 -27.13 -6.99
C ASN A 166 -5.13 -26.10 -5.85
N VAL A 167 -4.54 -24.93 -6.06
CA VAL A 167 -4.54 -23.83 -5.09
C VAL A 167 -5.90 -23.15 -5.09
N THR A 168 -6.46 -22.92 -3.91
CA THR A 168 -7.74 -22.20 -3.76
C THR A 168 -7.55 -20.69 -3.78
N VAL A 169 -8.60 -19.94 -4.10
CA VAL A 169 -8.58 -18.46 -3.98
C VAL A 169 -8.20 -18.04 -2.55
N ARG A 170 -8.71 -18.72 -1.52
CA ARG A 170 -8.38 -18.49 -0.11
C ARG A 170 -6.89 -18.67 0.18
N GLN A 171 -6.29 -19.74 -0.33
CA GLN A 171 -4.86 -20.00 -0.15
C GLN A 171 -3.99 -18.96 -0.87
N LEU A 172 -4.46 -18.43 -2.00
CA LEU A 172 -3.78 -17.34 -2.69
C LEU A 172 -3.89 -16.02 -1.90
N LEU A 173 -5.08 -15.69 -1.38
CA LEU A 173 -5.31 -14.51 -0.54
C LEU A 173 -4.54 -14.52 0.78
N THR A 174 -4.28 -15.70 1.35
CA THR A 174 -3.53 -15.85 2.61
C THR A 174 -2.04 -16.11 2.39
N MET A 175 -1.58 -16.17 1.14
CA MET A 175 -0.18 -16.48 0.76
C MET A 175 0.31 -17.83 1.30
N THR A 176 -0.58 -18.83 1.28
CA THR A 176 -0.33 -20.19 1.77
C THR A 176 -0.33 -21.23 0.66
N SER A 177 -0.13 -20.84 -0.61
CA SER A 177 -0.20 -21.78 -1.74
C SER A 177 0.80 -22.94 -1.68
N GLY A 178 1.90 -22.79 -0.94
CA GLY A 178 3.02 -23.73 -0.89
C GLY A 178 3.98 -23.69 -2.10
N VAL A 179 3.74 -22.83 -3.10
CA VAL A 179 4.65 -22.63 -4.24
C VAL A 179 5.88 -21.83 -3.80
N ARG A 180 7.08 -22.19 -4.26
CA ARG A 180 8.31 -21.49 -3.88
C ARG A 180 8.35 -20.07 -4.43
N TRP A 181 8.99 -19.16 -3.70
CA TRP A 181 9.22 -17.80 -4.16
C TRP A 181 10.31 -17.10 -3.36
N ASN A 182 11.21 -16.43 -4.05
CA ASN A 182 12.23 -15.57 -3.47
C ASN A 182 11.75 -14.10 -3.50
N GLU A 183 11.35 -13.58 -2.34
CA GLU A 183 10.97 -12.17 -2.10
C GLU A 183 12.14 -11.36 -1.49
N ASP A 184 13.38 -11.79 -1.71
CA ASP A 184 14.55 -11.00 -1.32
C ASP A 184 14.72 -9.80 -2.28
N TYR A 185 14.51 -8.60 -1.76
CA TYR A 185 14.62 -7.36 -2.52
C TYR A 185 16.06 -6.91 -2.76
N GLU A 186 17.03 -7.52 -2.08
CA GLU A 186 18.46 -7.21 -2.23
C GLU A 186 19.16 -8.19 -3.19
N ASP A 187 18.55 -9.33 -3.49
CA ASP A 187 19.04 -10.29 -4.46
C ASP A 187 18.52 -9.98 -5.88
N PRO A 188 19.37 -9.56 -6.84
CA PRO A 188 18.94 -9.32 -8.22
C PRO A 188 18.48 -10.59 -8.96
N LYS A 189 18.71 -11.78 -8.40
CA LYS A 189 18.24 -13.06 -8.94
C LYS A 189 16.93 -13.54 -8.30
N SER A 190 16.38 -12.79 -7.36
CA SER A 190 15.11 -13.12 -6.71
C SER A 190 13.96 -13.11 -7.71
N ASP A 191 12.88 -13.83 -7.37
CA ASP A 191 11.70 -13.87 -8.22
C ASP A 191 11.05 -12.49 -8.31
N VAL A 192 11.06 -11.72 -7.21
CA VAL A 192 10.52 -10.36 -7.20
C VAL A 192 11.34 -9.36 -8.01
N ALA A 193 12.65 -9.57 -8.17
CA ALA A 193 13.46 -8.76 -9.07
C ALA A 193 13.26 -9.15 -10.54
N ARG A 194 13.09 -10.45 -10.83
CA ARG A 194 13.10 -10.99 -12.21
C ARG A 194 11.74 -11.00 -12.89
N PHE A 195 10.63 -11.09 -12.17
CA PHE A 195 9.31 -11.27 -12.80
C PHE A 195 8.94 -10.11 -13.76
N ASN A 196 9.39 -8.89 -13.46
CA ASN A 196 9.15 -7.70 -14.31
C ASN A 196 9.91 -7.75 -15.65
N GLU A 197 11.01 -8.51 -15.72
CA GLU A 197 11.83 -8.69 -16.91
C GLU A 197 11.45 -9.93 -17.72
N HIS A 198 10.55 -10.77 -17.17
CA HIS A 198 10.10 -11.99 -17.83
C HIS A 198 9.41 -11.68 -19.16
N GLN A 199 9.81 -12.41 -20.20
CA GLN A 199 9.13 -12.39 -21.48
C GLN A 199 7.97 -13.39 -21.43
N ALA A 200 6.75 -12.89 -21.55
CA ALA A 200 5.56 -13.71 -21.50
C ALA A 200 5.55 -14.74 -22.65
N GLU A 201 5.14 -15.97 -22.33
CA GLU A 201 4.73 -16.94 -23.34
C GLU A 201 3.54 -16.39 -24.17
N ASP A 202 3.54 -16.68 -25.47
CA ASP A 202 2.50 -16.23 -26.38
C ASP A 202 1.10 -16.65 -25.90
N GLY A 203 0.20 -15.67 -25.79
CA GLY A 203 -1.20 -15.89 -25.42
C GLY A 203 -1.44 -16.06 -23.91
N LEU A 204 -0.43 -15.89 -23.06
CA LEU A 204 -0.56 -15.88 -21.61
C LEU A 204 -0.23 -14.50 -21.03
N ASP A 205 -0.79 -14.22 -19.84
CA ASP A 205 -0.33 -13.10 -19.03
C ASP A 205 1.15 -13.28 -18.64
N VAL A 206 1.90 -12.18 -18.51
CA VAL A 206 3.30 -12.25 -18.05
C VAL A 206 3.40 -12.86 -16.66
N THR A 207 2.45 -12.56 -15.78
CA THR A 207 2.39 -13.13 -14.43
C THR A 207 2.11 -14.61 -14.50
N VAL A 208 1.10 -15.03 -15.26
CA VAL A 208 0.74 -16.44 -15.40
C VAL A 208 1.91 -17.24 -15.99
N SER A 209 2.54 -16.73 -17.05
CA SER A 209 3.70 -17.35 -17.69
C SER A 209 4.89 -17.49 -16.73
N TYR A 210 5.17 -16.49 -15.89
CA TYR A 210 6.24 -16.63 -14.89
C TYR A 210 5.86 -17.63 -13.80
N MET A 211 4.72 -17.40 -13.15
CA MET A 211 4.31 -18.09 -11.93
C MET A 211 4.08 -19.59 -12.15
N ARG A 212 3.56 -19.99 -13.32
CA ARG A 212 3.31 -21.41 -13.65
C ARG A 212 4.60 -22.26 -13.74
N THR A 213 5.77 -21.62 -13.87
CA THR A 213 7.07 -22.32 -13.95
C THR A 213 7.68 -22.63 -12.58
N LEU A 214 7.12 -22.04 -11.52
CA LEU A 214 7.64 -22.20 -10.16
C LEU A 214 7.22 -23.55 -9.59
N GLY A 215 8.16 -24.21 -8.91
CA GLY A 215 7.93 -25.48 -8.24
C GLY A 215 7.33 -25.31 -6.84
N ARG A 216 6.74 -26.38 -6.31
CA ARG A 216 6.23 -26.43 -4.94
C ARG A 216 7.32 -26.70 -3.92
N GLU A 217 7.27 -26.01 -2.78
CA GLU A 217 8.16 -26.24 -1.64
C GLU A 217 7.44 -26.76 -0.39
N ALA A 218 6.11 -26.60 -0.32
CA ALA A 218 5.26 -27.16 0.74
C ALA A 218 3.86 -27.50 0.20
N PRO A 219 3.10 -28.40 0.86
CA PRO A 219 1.70 -28.58 0.53
C PRO A 219 0.90 -27.27 0.68
N ALA A 220 -0.14 -27.10 -0.15
CA ALA A 220 -0.98 -25.91 -0.11
C ALA A 220 -1.74 -25.83 1.21
N GLY A 221 -1.73 -24.67 1.86
CA GLY A 221 -2.31 -24.39 3.17
C GLY A 221 -1.36 -24.62 4.35
N GLU A 222 -0.21 -25.28 4.16
CA GLU A 222 0.66 -25.68 5.29
C GLU A 222 1.76 -24.67 5.62
N LYS A 223 2.15 -23.81 4.69
CA LYS A 223 3.25 -22.86 4.87
C LYS A 223 2.90 -21.50 4.31
N TRP A 224 3.07 -20.46 5.12
CA TRP A 224 3.01 -19.08 4.70
C TRP A 224 4.33 -18.64 4.08
N VAL A 225 4.25 -18.00 2.91
CA VAL A 225 5.39 -17.39 2.22
C VAL A 225 4.89 -16.13 1.54
N TYR A 226 5.43 -14.96 1.86
CA TYR A 226 5.00 -13.70 1.25
C TYR A 226 5.42 -13.60 -0.22
N LYS A 227 4.49 -13.33 -1.14
CA LYS A 227 4.75 -13.32 -2.60
C LYS A 227 4.01 -12.21 -3.32
N THR A 228 4.76 -11.27 -3.90
CA THR A 228 4.20 -10.27 -4.80
C THR A 228 3.62 -10.90 -6.07
N GLY A 229 4.23 -11.97 -6.57
CA GLY A 229 3.74 -12.70 -7.74
C GLY A 229 2.36 -13.34 -7.55
N GLU A 230 2.03 -13.80 -6.34
CA GLU A 230 0.69 -14.35 -6.06
C GLU A 230 -0.37 -13.26 -6.02
N THR A 231 -0.06 -12.08 -5.47
CA THR A 231 -1.01 -10.98 -5.57
C THR A 231 -1.23 -10.55 -7.02
N ASN A 232 -0.19 -10.58 -7.86
CA ASN A 232 -0.34 -10.36 -9.30
C ASN A 232 -1.32 -11.38 -9.92
N LEU A 233 -1.24 -12.66 -9.55
CA LEU A 233 -2.22 -13.67 -9.97
C LEU A 233 -3.64 -13.36 -9.46
N ILE A 234 -3.80 -12.81 -8.26
CA ILE A 234 -5.11 -12.36 -7.75
C ILE A 234 -5.70 -11.27 -8.65
N GLY A 235 -4.89 -10.30 -9.10
CA GLY A 235 -5.37 -9.30 -10.05
C GLY A 235 -5.77 -9.89 -11.41
N VAL A 236 -5.02 -10.89 -11.91
CA VAL A 236 -5.41 -11.63 -13.11
C VAL A 236 -6.74 -12.36 -12.89
N LEU A 237 -6.90 -13.03 -11.74
CA LEU A 237 -8.13 -13.73 -11.34
C LEU A 237 -9.34 -12.82 -11.39
N VAL A 238 -9.27 -11.66 -10.73
CA VAL A 238 -10.37 -10.68 -10.72
C VAL A 238 -10.65 -10.18 -12.13
N SER A 239 -9.61 -9.88 -12.90
CA SER A 239 -9.78 -9.36 -14.26
C SER A 239 -10.44 -10.38 -15.20
N GLU A 240 -10.08 -11.67 -15.10
CA GLU A 240 -10.68 -12.73 -15.92
C GLU A 240 -12.09 -13.08 -15.45
N ALA A 241 -12.34 -13.13 -14.13
CA ALA A 241 -13.66 -13.43 -13.57
C ALA A 241 -14.70 -12.34 -13.87
N THR A 242 -14.30 -11.07 -13.84
CA THR A 242 -15.19 -9.91 -14.09
C THR A 242 -15.22 -9.50 -15.57
N GLY A 243 -14.21 -9.88 -16.35
CA GLY A 243 -14.01 -9.41 -17.72
C GLY A 243 -13.57 -7.95 -17.81
N LYS A 244 -13.11 -7.35 -16.71
CA LYS A 244 -12.74 -5.92 -16.62
C LYS A 244 -11.28 -5.72 -16.23
N PRO A 245 -10.62 -4.65 -16.70
CA PRO A 245 -9.36 -4.18 -16.11
C PRO A 245 -9.49 -3.93 -14.61
N LEU A 246 -8.44 -4.24 -13.84
CA LEU A 246 -8.48 -4.11 -12.38
C LEU A 246 -8.64 -2.64 -11.94
N ALA A 247 -8.00 -1.70 -12.64
CA ALA A 247 -8.14 -0.27 -12.35
C ALA A 247 -9.56 0.24 -12.61
N GLN A 248 -10.20 -0.25 -13.68
CA GLN A 248 -11.60 0.08 -13.98
C GLN A 248 -12.51 -0.49 -12.89
N TYR A 249 -12.32 -1.75 -12.51
CA TYR A 249 -13.15 -2.39 -11.49
C TYR A 249 -12.99 -1.72 -10.11
N LEU A 250 -11.76 -1.36 -9.73
CA LEU A 250 -11.51 -0.56 -8.52
C LEU A 250 -12.21 0.79 -8.56
N SER A 251 -12.18 1.48 -9.70
CA SER A 251 -12.90 2.75 -9.87
C SER A 251 -14.40 2.58 -9.66
N GLU A 252 -15.01 1.61 -10.36
CA GLU A 252 -16.45 1.36 -10.31
C GLU A 252 -16.96 0.91 -8.95
N LYS A 253 -16.17 0.14 -8.19
CA LYS A 253 -16.64 -0.50 -6.94
C LYS A 253 -16.28 0.27 -5.69
N VAL A 254 -15.15 0.99 -5.70
CA VAL A 254 -14.65 1.64 -4.49
C VAL A 254 -14.26 3.09 -4.77
N TRP A 255 -13.37 3.35 -5.73
CA TRP A 255 -12.74 4.68 -5.88
C TRP A 255 -13.77 5.80 -6.12
N ALA A 256 -14.59 5.66 -7.16
CA ALA A 256 -15.60 6.64 -7.49
C ALA A 256 -16.78 6.65 -6.50
N PRO A 257 -17.41 5.52 -6.13
CA PRO A 257 -18.59 5.54 -5.26
C PRO A 257 -18.28 5.82 -3.78
N PHE A 258 -17.07 5.52 -3.29
CA PHE A 258 -16.69 5.91 -1.93
C PHE A 258 -16.39 7.41 -1.88
N GLY A 259 -15.79 7.94 -2.94
CA GLY A 259 -15.54 9.36 -3.13
C GLY A 259 -14.08 9.74 -2.90
N MET A 260 -13.16 9.04 -3.57
CA MET A 260 -11.78 9.49 -3.67
C MET A 260 -11.74 10.80 -4.46
N GLU A 261 -10.84 11.70 -4.07
CA GLU A 261 -10.78 13.08 -4.54
C GLU A 261 -10.06 13.24 -5.88
N GLN A 262 -9.01 12.43 -6.09
CA GLN A 262 -8.21 12.48 -7.30
C GLN A 262 -8.24 11.15 -8.03
N ASP A 263 -8.11 11.22 -9.35
CA ASP A 263 -7.80 10.04 -10.15
C ASP A 263 -6.51 9.40 -9.63
N ALA A 264 -6.48 8.09 -9.50
CA ALA A 264 -5.25 7.35 -9.29
C ALA A 264 -4.77 6.74 -10.62
N THR A 265 -3.59 6.15 -10.62
CA THR A 265 -3.14 5.32 -11.74
C THR A 265 -2.55 4.01 -11.25
N TRP A 266 -2.64 2.97 -12.06
CA TRP A 266 -2.10 1.65 -11.75
C TRP A 266 -1.11 1.23 -12.83
N LEU A 267 0.14 0.98 -12.45
CA LEU A 267 1.18 0.57 -13.39
C LEU A 267 0.86 -0.80 -14.02
N LEU A 268 1.20 -0.91 -15.31
CA LEU A 268 0.95 -2.09 -16.14
C LEU A 268 2.22 -2.91 -16.37
N GLY A 269 2.07 -4.23 -16.34
CA GLY A 269 3.08 -5.19 -16.79
C GLY A 269 3.24 -5.20 -18.32
N SER A 270 4.19 -5.99 -18.81
CA SER A 270 4.53 -6.08 -20.24
C SER A 270 3.37 -6.55 -21.14
N THR A 271 2.39 -7.27 -20.57
CA THR A 271 1.18 -7.76 -21.24
C THR A 271 -0.04 -6.85 -21.06
N GLY A 272 0.12 -5.68 -20.43
CA GLY A 272 -0.93 -4.65 -20.35
C GLY A 272 -1.97 -4.83 -19.22
N ARG A 273 -1.77 -5.81 -18.33
CA ARG A 273 -2.49 -5.94 -17.06
C ARG A 273 -1.80 -5.20 -15.92
N GLU A 274 -2.58 -4.77 -14.94
CA GLU A 274 -2.09 -4.11 -13.73
C GLU A 274 -1.16 -5.03 -12.93
N ILE A 275 -0.03 -4.49 -12.47
CA ILE A 275 0.88 -5.19 -11.55
C ILE A 275 0.24 -5.19 -10.17
N SER A 276 -0.79 -6.00 -9.93
CA SER A 276 -1.72 -5.84 -8.80
C SER A 276 -1.14 -6.08 -7.39
N GLY A 277 0.05 -6.66 -7.29
CA GLY A 277 0.84 -6.71 -6.07
C GLY A 277 1.60 -5.41 -5.74
N CYS A 278 1.55 -4.46 -6.67
CA CYS A 278 2.15 -3.11 -6.67
C CYS A 278 1.27 -2.25 -7.60
N CYS A 279 1.75 -1.30 -8.40
CA CYS A 279 2.12 0.00 -7.88
C CYS A 279 0.99 1.00 -8.22
N VAL A 280 0.01 1.16 -7.33
CA VAL A 280 -0.99 2.23 -7.45
C VAL A 280 -0.33 3.56 -7.08
N GLN A 281 -0.44 4.56 -7.94
CA GLN A 281 -0.06 5.95 -7.70
C GLN A 281 -1.30 6.72 -7.25
N ALA A 282 -1.33 7.19 -6.01
CA ALA A 282 -2.46 7.94 -5.49
C ALA A 282 -2.02 9.02 -4.49
N ALA A 283 -2.92 9.99 -4.25
CA ALA A 283 -2.75 10.96 -3.19
C ALA A 283 -2.85 10.28 -1.80
N THR A 284 -2.09 10.77 -0.83
CA THR A 284 -2.10 10.22 0.54
C THR A 284 -3.48 10.31 1.18
N ARG A 285 -4.23 11.39 0.89
CA ARG A 285 -5.61 11.58 1.35
C ARG A 285 -6.57 10.51 0.82
N ASP A 286 -6.38 10.07 -0.42
CA ASP A 286 -7.23 9.02 -1.01
C ASP A 286 -6.91 7.64 -0.46
N MET A 287 -5.66 7.39 -0.07
CA MET A 287 -5.30 6.22 0.72
C MET A 287 -5.90 6.29 2.14
N ALA A 288 -6.03 7.48 2.73
CA ALA A 288 -6.76 7.66 4.00
C ALA A 288 -8.26 7.40 3.84
N ARG A 289 -8.87 7.83 2.73
CA ARG A 289 -10.25 7.47 2.35
C ARG A 289 -10.41 5.97 2.18
N PHE A 290 -9.49 5.28 1.52
CA PHE A 290 -9.52 3.82 1.45
C PHE A 290 -9.44 3.18 2.84
N GLY A 291 -8.64 3.75 3.76
CA GLY A 291 -8.64 3.34 5.16
C GLY A 291 -10.00 3.53 5.86
N LEU A 292 -10.67 4.67 5.62
CA LEU A 292 -12.02 4.94 6.12
C LEU A 292 -13.08 4.02 5.50
N PHE A 293 -12.94 3.64 4.22
CA PHE A 293 -13.79 2.64 3.58
C PHE A 293 -13.71 1.29 4.31
N MET A 294 -12.49 0.83 4.60
CA MET A 294 -12.27 -0.40 5.37
C MET A 294 -12.80 -0.29 6.81
N LEU A 295 -12.54 0.84 7.48
CA LEU A 295 -13.04 1.10 8.84
C LEU A 295 -14.57 1.19 8.89
N GLY A 296 -15.19 1.71 7.83
CA GLY A 296 -16.63 1.90 7.67
C GLY A 296 -17.40 0.66 7.21
N GLY A 297 -16.78 -0.52 7.23
CA GLY A 297 -17.47 -1.76 6.89
C GLY A 297 -17.53 -2.08 5.40
N GLY A 298 -16.75 -1.39 4.55
CA GLY A 298 -16.70 -1.68 3.11
C GLY A 298 -17.94 -1.22 2.35
N VAL A 299 -18.55 -0.13 2.81
CA VAL A 299 -19.72 0.50 2.18
C VAL A 299 -19.27 1.67 1.31
N ALA A 300 -19.69 1.69 0.05
CA ALA A 300 -19.43 2.77 -0.90
C ALA A 300 -20.73 3.14 -1.63
N GLY A 301 -20.99 4.43 -1.85
CA GLY A 301 -22.25 4.87 -2.48
C GLY A 301 -23.54 4.48 -1.73
N GLY A 302 -23.44 4.10 -0.45
CA GLY A 302 -24.55 3.57 0.34
C GLY A 302 -24.81 2.06 0.14
N GLU A 303 -23.97 1.35 -0.61
CA GLU A 303 -24.10 -0.08 -0.87
C GLU A 303 -22.91 -0.86 -0.26
N GLU A 304 -23.19 -2.07 0.22
CA GLU A 304 -22.15 -3.00 0.65
C GLU A 304 -21.37 -3.53 -0.55
N VAL A 305 -20.10 -3.15 -0.66
CA VAL A 305 -19.22 -3.61 -1.74
C VAL A 305 -18.76 -5.05 -1.50
N LEU A 306 -18.69 -5.47 -0.24
CA LEU A 306 -18.08 -6.73 0.18
C LEU A 306 -19.15 -7.72 0.71
N PRO A 307 -18.88 -9.04 0.65
CA PRO A 307 -19.77 -10.01 1.27
C PRO A 307 -19.73 -9.89 2.79
N GLU A 308 -20.81 -10.35 3.42
CA GLU A 308 -20.90 -10.37 4.88
C GLU A 308 -19.70 -11.13 5.48
N GLY A 309 -19.10 -10.57 6.54
CA GLY A 309 -17.94 -11.16 7.20
C GLY A 309 -16.59 -10.96 6.49
N TRP A 310 -16.56 -10.41 5.26
CA TRP A 310 -15.31 -10.25 4.50
C TRP A 310 -14.24 -9.51 5.27
N ILE A 311 -14.57 -8.33 5.83
CA ILE A 311 -13.58 -7.51 6.53
C ILE A 311 -13.03 -8.27 7.73
N ALA A 312 -13.89 -8.90 8.52
CA ALA A 312 -13.46 -9.70 9.67
C ALA A 312 -12.50 -10.82 9.24
N GLU A 313 -12.81 -11.59 8.20
CA GLU A 313 -11.89 -12.61 7.71
C GLU A 313 -10.61 -12.02 7.12
N ALA A 314 -10.72 -10.93 6.37
CA ALA A 314 -9.61 -10.28 5.69
C ALA A 314 -8.60 -9.66 6.67
N THR A 315 -9.07 -9.17 7.82
CA THR A 315 -8.28 -8.40 8.78
C THR A 315 -8.06 -9.12 10.11
N THR A 316 -8.35 -10.42 10.18
CA THR A 316 -7.99 -11.29 11.32
C THR A 316 -7.00 -12.37 10.91
N ARG A 317 -6.45 -13.06 11.91
CA ARG A 317 -5.43 -14.12 11.77
C ARG A 317 -5.96 -15.28 10.91
N GLN A 318 -5.46 -15.38 9.67
CA GLN A 318 -5.71 -16.51 8.77
C GLN A 318 -4.46 -17.39 8.57
N ALA A 319 -3.26 -16.79 8.62
CA ALA A 319 -1.99 -17.50 8.45
C ALA A 319 -0.91 -16.97 9.41
N GLU A 320 -0.14 -17.91 9.96
CA GLU A 320 0.99 -17.66 10.84
C GLU A 320 2.29 -17.47 10.06
N PHE A 321 3.13 -16.53 10.48
CA PHE A 321 4.47 -16.34 9.93
C PHE A 321 5.58 -16.26 10.97
N GLY A 322 5.29 -16.70 12.21
CA GLY A 322 6.28 -16.85 13.27
C GLY A 322 6.66 -15.56 14.00
N ALA A 323 5.89 -14.48 13.86
CA ALA A 323 6.04 -13.27 14.65
C ALA A 323 4.97 -13.21 15.75
N PRO A 324 5.34 -13.19 17.05
CA PRO A 324 4.39 -13.08 18.15
C PRO A 324 3.49 -11.86 18.00
N GLY A 325 2.19 -12.01 18.30
CA GLY A 325 1.23 -10.90 18.21
C GLY A 325 0.77 -10.56 16.80
N LYS A 326 1.32 -11.19 15.76
CA LYS A 326 1.07 -10.84 14.36
C LYS A 326 0.67 -12.07 13.53
N ALA A 327 -0.12 -11.82 12.50
CA ALA A 327 -0.54 -12.80 11.50
C ALA A 327 -0.86 -12.13 10.17
N TYR A 328 -1.21 -12.94 9.18
CA TYR A 328 -1.65 -12.46 7.87
C TYR A 328 -3.11 -12.86 7.61
N GLY A 329 -3.88 -11.94 7.05
CA GLY A 329 -5.26 -12.15 6.62
C GLY A 329 -5.38 -12.24 5.10
N TYR A 330 -6.44 -11.66 4.53
CA TYR A 330 -6.59 -11.55 3.06
C TYR A 330 -5.83 -10.35 2.53
N GLN A 331 -4.53 -10.53 2.35
CA GLN A 331 -3.59 -9.48 1.92
C GLN A 331 -3.45 -8.30 2.91
N TRP A 332 -3.72 -8.54 4.19
CA TRP A 332 -3.54 -7.59 5.29
C TRP A 332 -2.62 -8.16 6.36
N TRP A 333 -1.77 -7.31 6.93
CA TRP A 333 -1.07 -7.61 8.18
C TRP A 333 -2.06 -7.43 9.33
N THR A 334 -2.11 -8.38 10.25
CA THR A 334 -3.10 -8.42 11.34
C THR A 334 -2.40 -8.55 12.68
N TYR A 335 -3.00 -7.97 13.72
CA TYR A 335 -2.42 -7.89 15.06
C TYR A 335 -3.43 -8.40 16.09
N ASP A 336 -2.96 -8.96 17.21
CA ASP A 336 -3.82 -9.58 18.24
C ASP A 336 -4.72 -8.58 18.98
N ASP A 337 -4.40 -7.29 18.93
CA ASP A 337 -5.24 -6.21 19.47
C ASP A 337 -6.41 -5.81 18.54
N GLY A 338 -6.53 -6.49 17.38
CA GLY A 338 -7.57 -6.24 16.38
C GLY A 338 -7.24 -5.11 15.41
N THR A 339 -6.05 -4.50 15.52
CA THR A 339 -5.55 -3.58 14.49
C THR A 339 -5.05 -4.35 13.27
N TYR A 340 -4.97 -3.67 12.14
CA TYR A 340 -4.49 -4.25 10.89
C TYR A 340 -3.85 -3.19 9.99
N ALA A 341 -3.00 -3.64 9.07
CA ALA A 341 -2.26 -2.74 8.21
C ALA A 341 -2.06 -3.28 6.78
N ALA A 342 -2.10 -2.37 5.82
CA ALA A 342 -1.50 -2.55 4.51
C ALA A 342 -0.10 -1.96 4.56
N GLN A 343 0.92 -2.67 4.07
CA GLN A 343 2.31 -2.21 4.15
C GLN A 343 3.04 -2.42 2.84
N GLY A 344 3.71 -1.36 2.39
CA GLY A 344 4.59 -1.31 1.22
C GLY A 344 6.06 -1.29 1.62
N ILE A 345 6.92 -1.74 0.71
CA ILE A 345 8.37 -1.53 0.85
C ILE A 345 8.69 -0.03 0.90
N PHE A 346 9.85 0.31 1.47
CA PHE A 346 10.31 1.69 1.65
C PHE A 346 9.43 2.59 2.55
N GLY A 347 8.46 2.00 3.28
CA GLY A 347 7.74 2.69 4.36
C GLY A 347 6.32 3.16 4.04
N GLN A 348 5.72 2.67 2.94
CA GLN A 348 4.31 2.97 2.66
C GLN A 348 3.40 2.21 3.62
N GLY A 349 2.31 2.81 4.08
CA GLY A 349 1.41 2.13 4.99
C GLY A 349 0.02 2.75 5.12
N ILE A 350 -0.95 1.89 5.39
CA ILE A 350 -2.26 2.24 5.94
C ILE A 350 -2.42 1.39 7.19
N PHE A 351 -2.40 1.99 8.36
CA PHE A 351 -2.65 1.32 9.64
C PHE A 351 -4.03 1.72 10.16
N ILE A 352 -4.83 0.76 10.59
CA ILE A 352 -6.21 0.96 11.03
C ILE A 352 -6.40 0.33 12.40
N ASP A 353 -6.93 1.12 13.32
CA ASP A 353 -7.37 0.68 14.64
C ASP A 353 -8.89 0.89 14.76
N PRO A 354 -9.69 -0.18 14.58
CA PRO A 354 -11.14 -0.09 14.65
C PRO A 354 -11.66 0.34 16.02
N GLN A 355 -11.00 -0.06 17.11
CA GLN A 355 -11.44 0.25 18.46
C GLN A 355 -11.35 1.76 18.74
N ARG A 356 -10.31 2.41 18.21
CA ARG A 356 -10.08 3.86 18.33
C ARG A 356 -10.64 4.67 17.16
N LYS A 357 -11.22 4.03 16.14
CA LYS A 357 -11.63 4.67 14.88
C LYS A 357 -10.51 5.51 14.26
N LEU A 358 -9.31 4.95 14.24
CA LEU A 358 -8.08 5.62 13.85
C LEU A 358 -7.56 5.03 12.54
N VAL A 359 -7.13 5.90 11.63
CA VAL A 359 -6.43 5.56 10.39
C VAL A 359 -5.15 6.38 10.32
N ILE A 360 -4.00 5.72 10.13
CA ILE A 360 -2.71 6.36 9.92
C ILE A 360 -2.21 5.96 8.53
N VAL A 361 -1.96 6.95 7.67
CA VAL A 361 -1.42 6.73 6.33
C VAL A 361 -0.07 7.41 6.20
N SER A 362 0.93 6.67 5.72
CA SER A 362 2.27 7.19 5.51
C SER A 362 2.79 6.81 4.13
N ASN A 363 3.43 7.77 3.47
CA ASN A 363 4.26 7.57 2.29
C ASN A 363 5.70 7.92 2.63
N ALA A 364 6.67 7.10 2.24
CA ALA A 364 8.06 7.27 2.65
C ALA A 364 9.06 6.73 1.62
N ASN A 365 10.34 7.05 1.82
CA ASN A 365 11.46 6.48 1.07
C ASN A 365 12.60 6.09 2.02
N TRP A 366 12.43 4.98 2.75
CA TRP A 366 13.41 4.50 3.73
C TRP A 366 14.85 4.43 3.19
N ALA A 367 15.80 4.72 4.08
CA ALA A 367 17.21 4.89 3.73
C ALA A 367 18.00 3.58 3.60
N HIS A 368 17.78 2.61 4.49
CA HIS A 368 18.65 1.44 4.61
C HIS A 368 18.03 0.17 4.01
N GLY A 369 17.58 0.25 2.75
CA GLY A 369 17.08 -0.90 1.98
C GLY A 369 15.55 -0.99 1.90
N ALA A 370 15.05 -1.96 1.12
CA ALA A 370 13.62 -2.13 0.87
C ALA A 370 12.82 -2.58 2.11
N ARG A 371 13.49 -3.24 3.06
CA ARG A 371 12.97 -3.65 4.38
C ARG A 371 13.99 -3.29 5.46
N ASP A 372 13.91 -2.07 5.96
CA ASP A 372 14.76 -1.58 7.05
C ASP A 372 14.15 -2.00 8.41
N PRO A 373 14.81 -2.86 9.21
CA PRO A 373 14.28 -3.31 10.50
C PRO A 373 14.14 -2.18 11.52
N GLN A 374 15.09 -1.23 11.54
CA GLN A 374 15.05 -0.10 12.46
C GLN A 374 13.90 0.84 12.10
N ALA A 375 13.71 1.10 10.81
CA ALA A 375 12.58 1.89 10.34
C ALA A 375 11.24 1.20 10.62
N THR A 376 11.19 -0.13 10.47
CA THR A 376 10.01 -0.93 10.81
C THR A 376 9.66 -0.82 12.29
N GLU A 377 10.64 -0.95 13.19
CA GLU A 377 10.44 -0.81 14.63
C GLU A 377 9.99 0.63 15.00
N ALA A 378 10.63 1.64 14.42
CA ALA A 378 10.27 3.04 14.64
C ALA A 378 8.82 3.35 14.21
N ARG A 379 8.38 2.82 13.07
CA ARG A 379 6.99 2.93 12.60
C ARG A 379 6.00 2.29 13.57
N GLU A 380 6.32 1.11 14.11
CA GLU A 380 5.45 0.41 15.06
C GLU A 380 5.39 1.13 16.42
N ASN A 381 6.51 1.71 16.87
CA ASN A 381 6.53 2.59 18.04
C ASN A 381 5.67 3.84 17.82
N PHE A 382 5.77 4.45 16.64
CA PHE A 382 4.97 5.61 16.28
C PHE A 382 3.47 5.30 16.27
N TYR A 383 3.04 4.15 15.74
CA TYR A 383 1.63 3.74 15.83
C TYR A 383 1.15 3.64 17.27
N ARG A 384 1.95 3.05 18.17
CA ARG A 384 1.63 2.97 19.61
C ARG A 384 1.52 4.35 20.25
N GLU A 385 2.41 5.29 19.91
CA GLU A 385 2.38 6.66 20.42
C GLU A 385 1.11 7.40 19.98
N VAL A 386 0.73 7.30 18.69
CA VAL A 386 -0.53 7.88 18.19
C VAL A 386 -1.73 7.22 18.90
N GLN A 387 -1.73 5.90 19.05
CA GLN A 387 -2.80 5.20 19.78
C GLN A 387 -2.94 5.67 21.23
N GLN A 388 -1.82 5.97 21.92
CA GLN A 388 -1.80 6.51 23.29
C GLN A 388 -2.43 7.91 23.38
N GLY A 389 -2.31 8.72 22.33
CA GLY A 389 -2.97 10.02 22.22
C GLY A 389 -4.50 9.95 22.27
N TYR A 390 -5.09 8.79 21.94
CA TYR A 390 -6.54 8.56 21.93
C TYR A 390 -7.02 7.59 23.02
N VAL A 391 -6.18 7.30 24.03
CA VAL A 391 -6.62 6.58 25.22
C VAL A 391 -7.32 7.56 26.16
N GLY A 392 -8.60 7.29 26.50
CA GLY A 392 -9.33 8.07 27.49
C GLY A 392 -8.79 7.86 28.91
N TYR A 393 -8.52 8.95 29.64
CA TYR A 393 -8.19 8.92 31.07
C TYR A 393 -9.44 9.17 31.91
N VAL A 394 -9.65 8.41 32.98
CA VAL A 394 -10.66 8.68 34.01
C VAL A 394 -9.93 9.07 35.30
N ALA A 395 -10.20 10.26 35.82
CA ALA A 395 -9.68 10.73 37.11
C ALA A 395 -10.70 10.51 38.24
N GLY A 396 -10.25 10.06 39.40
CA GLY A 396 -11.03 9.97 40.64
C GLY A 396 -10.12 10.10 41.88
N ASP A 397 -10.68 10.52 43.01
CA ASP A 397 -9.93 10.78 44.25
C ASP A 397 -9.40 9.48 44.91
N SER A 398 -8.19 9.53 45.49
CA SER A 398 -7.49 8.38 46.07
C SER A 398 -7.61 8.29 47.60
N THR A 399 -7.85 7.09 48.14
CA THR A 399 -7.67 6.77 49.57
C THR A 399 -6.33 6.06 49.80
N SER A 400 -5.36 6.78 50.38
CA SER A 400 -4.10 6.34 51.04
C SER A 400 -3.04 5.54 50.24
N GLY A 401 -1.94 6.23 49.87
CA GLY A 401 -0.60 5.86 50.38
C GLY A 401 0.30 4.87 49.62
N GLN A 402 -0.08 4.29 48.48
CA GLN A 402 0.82 3.43 47.69
C GLN A 402 0.91 3.85 46.21
N ARG A 403 2.13 3.90 45.66
CA ARG A 403 2.41 4.09 44.22
C ARG A 403 2.44 2.73 43.52
N ALA A 404 1.65 2.60 42.46
CA ALA A 404 1.75 1.51 41.48
C ALA A 404 1.97 2.11 40.08
N LEU A 405 2.47 1.34 39.13
CA LEU A 405 2.61 1.70 37.70
C LEU A 405 1.81 0.64 36.93
N TYR A 406 0.83 1.06 36.12
CA TYR A 406 0.00 0.16 35.32
C TYR A 406 0.07 0.57 33.84
N GLU A 407 0.31 -0.38 32.95
CA GLU A 407 0.02 -0.24 31.52
C GLU A 407 -1.50 -0.35 31.34
N LEU A 408 -2.13 0.61 30.65
CA LEU A 408 -3.57 0.56 30.38
C LEU A 408 -3.88 0.99 28.94
N GLY A 409 -4.48 0.05 28.21
CA GLY A 409 -5.36 0.32 27.07
C GLY A 409 -6.83 0.21 27.47
N MET A 410 -7.59 1.26 27.17
CA MET A 410 -9.04 1.43 27.00
C MET A 410 -9.96 0.24 27.41
N THR A 411 -10.52 0.28 28.64
CA THR A 411 -11.91 -0.15 29.01
C THR A 411 -12.22 -0.20 30.53
N GLY A 412 -11.28 -0.03 31.48
CA GLY A 412 -11.68 -0.01 32.92
C GLY A 412 -10.61 0.02 34.02
N ILE A 413 -9.93 1.17 34.21
CA ILE A 413 -9.25 1.74 35.43
C ILE A 413 -8.35 0.78 36.30
N PRO A 414 -7.04 1.06 36.55
CA PRO A 414 -6.63 1.88 37.71
C PRO A 414 -5.50 2.93 37.58
N VAL A 415 -5.74 3.97 38.38
CA VAL A 415 -5.10 5.24 38.83
C VAL A 415 -3.61 5.23 39.20
N VAL A 416 -2.90 6.38 38.97
CA VAL A 416 -1.74 6.82 39.79
C VAL A 416 -1.67 8.36 39.95
N ASN A 417 -1.36 8.81 41.18
CA ASN A 417 -1.51 10.15 41.77
C ASN A 417 -0.22 11.02 41.72
N VAL A 418 -0.35 12.31 41.38
CA VAL A 418 0.66 13.36 41.65
C VAL A 418 0.03 14.64 42.23
N ASN A 419 -0.42 14.58 43.48
CA ASN A 419 -0.23 15.68 44.43
C ASN A 419 -0.47 15.20 45.86
N ASN A 420 0.55 15.34 46.71
CA ASN A 420 0.42 15.17 48.15
C ASN A 420 1.06 16.39 48.84
N ASN A 421 0.38 17.53 48.77
CA ASN A 421 0.55 18.57 49.78
C ASN A 421 -0.39 18.21 50.93
N CYS A 422 0.18 17.72 52.03
CA CYS A 422 -0.13 18.09 53.41
C CYS A 422 0.54 17.13 54.41
N SER A 423 1.66 17.57 54.97
CA SER A 423 1.82 17.78 56.42
C SER A 423 2.85 18.87 56.65
#